data_AF-A0A2V7S6V9-F1
#
_entry.id   AF-A0A2V7S6V9-F1
#
_cell.length_a   1.000
_cell.length_b   1.000
_cell.length_c   1.000
_cell.angle_alpha   90.00
_cell.angle_beta   90.00
_cell.angle_gamma   90.00
#
_symmetry.space_group_name_H-M   'P 1'
#
loop_
_entity.id
_entity.type
_entity.pdbx_description
1 polymer ?
#
loop_
_entity_poly.entity_id
_entity_poly.type
_entity_poly.pdbx_seq_one_letter_code
_entity_poly.pdbx_strand_id
1 'polypeptide(L)'
;MDPGQVSFSALVAGTLSRWRTTVTVAAGIVLLALALAVILPPSYRADASFVTTDAGLKLNTGGLADLAAEPGISGIASQLGLGAARDPSESPAFYDQLLSSRELLTRLLLSRFPDPRARADAADDSVTLLSTLRIRDDDPQRALETAVKRLKRKMRVTFDLKTNLVVLRVDARWSQLSAEVANRAVALVSAFNKEQRLSRARARGDFLATRVAAAQAELRAEEDSQRLFYERNRSWQNSPALMVEERRLRRQVETANTLYLSLRQQYETARIDEVNTTPVITVVDRAVPPRRPEWPRFGLILATAAVLGVGLGSLAAATGELASHWVRHNPDQATLLRATLARVIREIAGALPGRRRSARARAARAA
;
A
#
# COMPACT_ATOMS: atom_id res chain seq x y z
N MET A 1 -57.45 13.93 -34.87
CA MET A 1 -56.10 13.35 -34.77
C MET A 1 -55.14 14.45 -35.17
N ASP A 2 -54.51 15.10 -34.19
CA ASP A 2 -53.69 16.29 -34.41
C ASP A 2 -52.42 15.96 -35.20
N PRO A 3 -52.16 16.64 -36.33
CA PRO A 3 -50.96 16.43 -37.15
C PRO A 3 -49.68 17.01 -36.53
N GLY A 4 -49.76 17.58 -35.31
CA GLY A 4 -48.65 18.28 -34.65
C GLY A 4 -47.93 17.48 -33.56
N GLN A 5 -48.38 16.27 -33.19
CA GLN A 5 -47.71 15.50 -32.14
C GLN A 5 -46.65 14.58 -32.74
N VAL A 6 -45.39 14.81 -32.35
CA VAL A 6 -44.27 13.93 -32.69
C VAL A 6 -44.51 12.57 -32.02
N SER A 7 -45.11 11.64 -32.76
CA SER A 7 -45.33 10.28 -32.26
C SER A 7 -43.98 9.61 -32.01
N PHE A 8 -43.84 8.89 -30.90
CA PHE A 8 -42.64 8.11 -30.55
C PHE A 8 -42.19 7.21 -31.72
N SER A 9 -43.15 6.65 -32.44
CA SER A 9 -42.92 5.84 -33.64
C SER A 9 -42.26 6.61 -34.80
N ALA A 10 -42.57 7.89 -34.98
CA ALA A 10 -41.99 8.75 -36.02
C ALA A 10 -40.54 9.16 -35.68
N LEU A 11 -40.24 9.35 -34.38
CA LEU A 11 -38.87 9.57 -33.91
C LEU A 11 -37.99 8.32 -34.09
N VAL A 12 -38.54 7.14 -33.81
CA VAL A 12 -37.85 5.86 -34.03
C VAL A 12 -37.64 5.62 -35.54
N ALA A 13 -38.64 5.89 -36.38
CA ALA A 13 -38.50 5.74 -37.83
C ALA A 13 -37.51 6.75 -38.43
N GLY A 14 -37.51 8.00 -37.95
CA GLY A 14 -36.58 9.04 -38.38
C GLY A 14 -35.14 8.80 -37.94
N THR A 15 -34.93 8.22 -36.77
CA THR A 15 -33.59 7.79 -36.32
C THR A 15 -33.06 6.60 -37.13
N LEU A 16 -33.92 5.65 -37.53
CA LEU A 16 -33.56 4.57 -38.46
C LEU A 16 -33.24 5.08 -39.88
N SER A 17 -33.94 6.10 -40.37
CA SER A 17 -33.67 6.74 -41.66
C SER A 17 -32.24 7.31 -41.75
N ARG A 18 -31.70 7.80 -40.63
CA ARG A 18 -30.34 8.32 -40.51
C ARG A 18 -29.33 7.32 -39.94
N TRP A 19 -29.51 6.02 -40.17
CA TRP A 19 -28.54 5.00 -39.72
C TRP A 19 -27.10 5.27 -40.19
N ARG A 20 -26.92 5.98 -41.31
CA ARG A 20 -25.57 6.38 -41.78
C ARG A 20 -24.88 7.32 -40.80
N THR A 21 -25.60 8.27 -40.18
CA THR A 21 -25.00 9.17 -39.19
C THR A 21 -24.67 8.44 -37.89
N THR A 22 -25.53 7.52 -37.45
CA THR A 22 -25.25 6.71 -36.26
C THR A 22 -23.99 5.85 -36.46
N VAL A 23 -23.88 5.19 -37.62
CA VAL A 23 -22.71 4.37 -37.97
C VAL A 23 -21.44 5.20 -38.10
N THR A 24 -21.48 6.37 -38.75
CA THR A 24 -20.28 7.22 -38.90
C THR A 24 -19.77 7.76 -37.56
N VAL A 25 -20.67 8.18 -36.66
CA VAL A 25 -20.31 8.65 -35.31
C VAL A 25 -19.77 7.51 -34.47
N ALA A 26 -20.41 6.34 -34.51
CA ALA A 26 -19.94 5.15 -33.80
C ALA A 26 -18.55 4.71 -34.30
N ALA A 27 -18.35 4.66 -35.63
CA ALA A 27 -17.07 4.33 -36.23
C ALA A 27 -15.97 5.35 -35.86
N GLY A 28 -16.31 6.65 -35.84
CA GLY A 28 -15.40 7.72 -35.41
C GLY A 28 -14.96 7.57 -33.95
N ILE A 29 -15.89 7.26 -33.04
CA ILE A 29 -15.59 7.05 -31.62
C ILE A 29 -14.72 5.80 -31.41
N VAL A 30 -15.02 4.72 -32.13
CA VAL A 30 -14.21 3.49 -32.10
C VAL A 30 -12.79 3.74 -32.63
N LEU A 31 -12.64 4.46 -33.74
CA LEU A 31 -11.33 4.84 -34.27
C LEU A 31 -10.56 5.73 -33.30
N LEU A 32 -11.23 6.71 -32.68
CA LEU A 32 -10.62 7.57 -31.67
C LEU A 32 -10.15 6.76 -30.44
N ALA A 33 -10.98 5.84 -29.96
CA ALA A 33 -10.64 4.97 -28.84
C ALA A 33 -9.46 4.03 -29.17
N LEU A 34 -9.42 3.50 -30.40
CA LEU A 34 -8.31 2.69 -30.88
C LEU A 34 -7.01 3.51 -30.97
N ALA A 35 -7.09 4.72 -31.54
CA ALA A 35 -5.95 5.63 -31.62
C ALA A 35 -5.41 5.98 -30.22
N LEU A 36 -6.30 6.29 -29.27
CA LEU A 36 -5.94 6.57 -27.89
C LEU A 36 -5.31 5.35 -27.21
N ALA A 37 -5.84 4.14 -27.45
CA ALA A 37 -5.30 2.90 -26.89
C ALA A 37 -3.87 2.59 -27.38
N VAL A 38 -3.52 2.98 -28.61
CA VAL A 38 -2.15 2.83 -29.15
C VAL A 38 -1.18 3.86 -28.57
N ILE A 39 -1.66 5.05 -28.19
CA ILE A 39 -0.84 6.13 -27.64
C ILE A 39 -0.49 5.89 -26.16
N LEU A 40 -1.39 5.27 -25.37
CA LEU A 40 -1.10 5.07 -23.96
C LEU A 40 -0.13 3.90 -23.73
N PRO A 41 0.90 4.09 -22.86
CA PRO A 41 1.92 3.08 -22.65
C PRO A 41 1.34 1.83 -21.96
N PRO A 42 1.78 0.62 -22.36
CA PRO A 42 1.35 -0.61 -21.70
C PRO A 42 1.83 -0.64 -20.25
N SER A 43 0.98 -1.17 -19.39
CA SER A 43 1.29 -1.46 -17.99
C SER A 43 1.22 -2.97 -17.77
N TYR A 44 2.27 -3.52 -17.20
CA TYR A 44 2.44 -4.91 -16.83
C TYR A 44 2.28 -5.05 -15.33
N ARG A 45 1.54 -6.06 -14.90
CA ARG A 45 1.31 -6.37 -13.48
C ARG A 45 2.03 -7.65 -13.10
N ALA A 46 2.80 -7.59 -12.02
CA ALA A 46 3.39 -8.75 -11.38
C ALA A 46 2.92 -8.81 -9.93
N ASP A 47 2.67 -10.03 -9.47
CA ASP A 47 2.16 -10.32 -8.14
C ASP A 47 3.21 -11.13 -7.39
N ALA A 48 3.53 -10.72 -6.16
CA ALA A 48 4.32 -11.50 -5.22
C ALA A 48 3.46 -11.81 -4.01
N SER A 49 3.57 -13.02 -3.46
CA SER A 49 2.82 -13.40 -2.28
C SER A 49 3.71 -13.97 -1.18
N PHE A 50 3.41 -13.59 0.05
CA PHE A 50 4.09 -14.09 1.22
C PHE A 50 3.10 -14.26 2.36
N VAL A 51 3.42 -15.19 3.25
CA VAL A 51 2.67 -15.42 4.47
C VAL A 51 3.50 -14.91 5.62
N THR A 52 2.82 -14.28 6.56
CA THR A 52 3.37 -13.98 7.87
C THR A 52 3.34 -15.28 8.64
N THR A 53 4.49 -15.91 8.79
CA THR A 53 4.60 -17.05 9.69
C THR A 53 4.30 -16.51 11.08
N ASP A 54 3.16 -16.90 11.65
CA ASP A 54 2.93 -16.80 13.10
C ASP A 54 4.18 -17.40 13.74
N ALA A 55 5.03 -16.54 14.30
CA ALA A 55 6.33 -16.96 14.78
C ALA A 55 6.12 -17.88 15.99
N GLY A 56 6.18 -19.19 15.73
CA GLY A 56 6.15 -20.27 16.71
C GLY A 56 4.74 -20.64 17.15
N LEU A 57 4.35 -21.91 17.28
CA LEU A 57 5.03 -22.84 18.20
C LEU A 57 5.80 -22.05 19.29
N LYS A 58 5.15 -21.06 19.93
CA LYS A 58 5.41 -20.86 21.34
C LYS A 58 5.18 -22.26 21.88
N LEU A 59 6.26 -22.96 22.26
CA LEU A 59 6.12 -24.08 23.16
C LEU A 59 5.18 -23.52 24.20
N ASN A 60 3.95 -24.05 24.20
CA ASN A 60 2.98 -23.69 25.19
C ASN A 60 3.77 -23.93 26.46
N THR A 61 4.17 -22.87 27.17
CA THR A 61 4.74 -22.96 28.50
C THR A 61 3.55 -23.40 29.36
N GLY A 62 3.15 -24.65 29.13
CA GLY A 62 1.84 -25.24 29.35
C GLY A 62 1.64 -25.61 30.82
N GLY A 63 2.21 -24.81 31.70
CA GLY A 63 2.02 -24.89 33.14
C GLY A 63 1.64 -23.57 33.77
N LEU A 64 1.95 -22.41 33.14
CA LEU A 64 1.66 -21.09 33.72
C LEU A 64 0.75 -20.21 32.84
N ALA A 65 0.80 -20.35 31.52
CA ALA A 65 -0.10 -19.62 30.63
C ALA A 65 -1.56 -20.11 30.78
N ASP A 66 -1.74 -21.39 31.10
CA ASP A 66 -3.04 -22.01 31.35
C ASP A 66 -3.62 -21.58 32.71
N LEU A 67 -2.76 -21.31 33.70
CA LEU A 67 -3.17 -20.69 34.96
C LEU A 67 -3.52 -19.21 34.79
N ALA A 68 -2.86 -18.50 33.86
CA ALA A 68 -3.19 -17.10 33.53
C ALA A 68 -4.46 -16.96 32.66
N ALA A 69 -4.96 -18.07 32.08
CA ALA A 69 -6.19 -18.12 31.32
C ALA A 69 -7.44 -18.25 32.20
N GLU A 70 -7.29 -18.41 33.52
CA GLU A 70 -8.41 -18.25 34.45
C GLU A 70 -8.96 -16.80 34.35
N PRO A 71 -10.29 -16.64 34.16
CA PRO A 71 -10.93 -15.33 34.05
C PRO A 71 -10.85 -14.60 35.41
N GLY A 72 -9.75 -13.86 35.59
CA GLY A 72 -9.42 -13.12 36.80
C GLY A 72 -7.94 -12.77 36.90
N ILE A 73 -7.05 -13.63 36.38
CA ILE A 73 -5.59 -13.51 36.52
C ILE A 73 -4.94 -12.86 35.28
N SER A 74 -5.62 -12.93 34.13
CA SER A 74 -5.19 -12.30 32.87
C SER A 74 -4.99 -10.78 32.97
N GLY A 75 -5.79 -10.10 33.81
CA GLY A 75 -5.67 -8.67 34.06
C GLY A 75 -4.36 -8.29 34.76
N ILE A 76 -3.92 -9.08 35.74
CA ILE A 76 -2.69 -8.83 36.50
C ILE A 76 -1.46 -9.21 35.66
N ALA A 77 -1.54 -10.29 34.86
CA ALA A 77 -0.48 -10.66 33.93
C ALA A 77 -0.21 -9.56 32.89
N SER A 78 -1.25 -8.90 32.38
CA SER A 78 -1.09 -7.78 31.44
C SER A 78 -0.45 -6.53 32.08
N GLN A 79 -0.75 -6.24 33.36
CA GLN A 79 -0.16 -5.14 34.12
C GLN A 79 1.30 -5.40 34.53
N LEU A 80 1.69 -6.66 34.70
CA LEU A 80 3.07 -7.08 34.97
C LEU A 80 3.91 -7.27 33.70
N GLY A 81 3.34 -7.00 32.51
CA GLY A 81 4.03 -7.23 31.23
C GLY A 81 4.21 -8.70 30.85
N LEU A 82 3.52 -9.61 31.56
CA LEU A 82 3.52 -11.06 31.37
C LEU A 82 2.39 -11.53 30.44
N GLY A 83 1.45 -10.66 30.08
CA GLY A 83 0.49 -10.94 29.03
C GLY A 83 1.25 -11.19 27.73
N ALA A 84 0.83 -12.22 26.97
CA ALA A 84 1.29 -12.42 25.61
C ALA A 84 0.85 -11.22 24.76
N ALA A 85 1.59 -10.12 24.83
CA ALA A 85 1.48 -9.03 23.89
C ALA A 85 1.80 -9.64 22.53
N ARG A 86 0.76 -9.90 21.73
CA ARG A 86 0.90 -10.22 20.31
C ARG A 86 1.82 -9.16 19.73
N ASP A 87 2.92 -9.58 19.13
CA ASP A 87 3.84 -8.62 18.52
C ASP A 87 3.02 -7.91 17.42
N PRO A 88 2.93 -6.56 17.40
CA PRO A 88 2.18 -5.86 16.36
C PRO A 88 2.64 -6.22 14.94
N SER A 89 3.87 -6.73 14.79
CA SER A 89 4.41 -7.28 13.54
C SER A 89 3.83 -8.64 13.11
N GLU A 90 3.01 -9.28 13.94
CA GLU A 90 2.18 -10.44 13.61
C GLU A 90 0.87 -10.02 12.93
N SER A 91 0.47 -8.75 13.04
CA SER A 91 -0.78 -8.29 12.44
C SER A 91 -0.63 -8.12 10.93
N PRO A 92 -1.53 -8.70 10.11
CA PRO A 92 -1.41 -8.56 8.66
C PRO A 92 -1.59 -7.12 8.16
N ALA A 93 -2.38 -6.31 8.86
CA ALA A 93 -2.56 -4.89 8.59
C ALA A 93 -1.25 -4.08 8.75
N PHE A 94 -0.33 -4.53 9.60
CA PHE A 94 0.99 -3.93 9.73
C PHE A 94 1.74 -3.99 8.40
N TYR A 95 1.70 -5.11 7.68
CA TYR A 95 2.43 -5.27 6.42
C TYR A 95 1.91 -4.38 5.30
N ASP A 96 0.59 -4.16 5.24
CA ASP A 96 -0.01 -3.19 4.31
C ASP A 96 0.50 -1.76 4.58
N GLN A 97 0.51 -1.35 5.85
CA GLN A 97 1.04 -0.04 6.25
C GLN A 97 2.55 0.08 6.01
N LEU A 98 3.30 -0.98 6.28
CA LEU A 98 4.75 -1.04 6.16
C LEU A 98 5.16 -0.93 4.68
N LEU A 99 4.55 -1.72 3.79
CA LEU A 99 4.75 -1.63 2.33
C LEU A 99 4.30 -0.28 1.75
N SER A 100 3.31 0.36 2.38
CA SER A 100 2.83 1.70 2.01
C SER A 100 3.60 2.84 2.68
N SER A 101 4.57 2.54 3.55
CA SER A 101 5.30 3.52 4.35
C SER A 101 6.30 4.30 3.50
N ARG A 102 6.49 5.57 3.83
CA ARG A 102 7.43 6.44 3.11
C ARG A 102 8.86 5.91 3.16
N GLU A 103 9.27 5.34 4.29
CA GLU A 103 10.64 4.84 4.49
C GLU A 103 10.93 3.67 3.55
N LEU A 104 10.07 2.64 3.50
CA LEU A 104 10.27 1.52 2.58
C LEU A 104 10.15 1.93 1.12
N LEU A 105 9.18 2.78 0.77
CA LEU A 105 9.03 3.26 -0.61
C LEU A 105 10.26 4.09 -1.05
N THR A 106 10.84 4.87 -0.15
CA THR A 106 12.07 5.64 -0.42
C THR A 106 13.26 4.71 -0.62
N ARG A 107 13.46 3.72 0.25
CA ARG A 107 14.50 2.69 0.10
C ARG A 107 14.33 1.91 -1.21
N LEU A 108 13.10 1.59 -1.59
CA LEU A 108 12.78 0.91 -2.85
C LEU A 108 13.08 1.81 -4.06
N LEU A 109 12.79 3.11 -4.00
CA LEU A 109 13.10 4.06 -5.06
C LEU A 109 14.61 4.26 -5.30
N LEU A 110 15.40 4.21 -4.22
CA LEU A 110 16.86 4.32 -4.25
C LEU A 110 17.55 3.00 -4.60
N SER A 111 16.83 1.88 -4.52
CA SER A 111 17.38 0.58 -4.91
C SER A 111 17.63 0.52 -6.43
N ARG A 112 18.67 -0.24 -6.80
CA ARG A 112 19.09 -0.42 -8.20
C ARG A 112 18.38 -1.60 -8.83
N PHE A 113 17.93 -1.40 -10.07
CA PHE A 113 17.26 -2.38 -10.91
C PHE A 113 18.00 -2.52 -12.24
N PRO A 114 17.97 -3.70 -12.88
CA PRO A 114 18.47 -3.85 -14.24
C PRO A 114 17.74 -2.88 -15.17
N ASP A 115 18.46 -2.08 -15.98
CA ASP A 115 17.79 -1.16 -16.91
C ASP A 115 17.04 -1.96 -17.99
N PRO A 116 15.70 -1.86 -18.05
CA PRO A 116 14.92 -2.53 -19.10
C PRO A 116 15.16 -1.94 -20.50
N ARG A 117 15.96 -0.87 -20.63
CA ARG A 117 16.37 -0.27 -21.90
C ARG A 117 17.78 -0.68 -22.33
N ALA A 118 18.59 -1.22 -21.42
CA ALA A 118 19.90 -1.72 -21.75
C ALA A 118 19.76 -2.94 -22.68
N ARG A 119 20.62 -3.01 -23.69
CA ARG A 119 20.70 -4.18 -24.59
C ARG A 119 21.09 -5.39 -23.74
N ALA A 120 20.58 -6.59 -24.06
CA ALA A 120 20.77 -7.81 -23.27
C ALA A 120 22.26 -8.15 -22.96
N ASP A 121 23.20 -7.58 -23.71
CA ASP A 121 24.64 -7.77 -23.59
C ASP A 121 25.32 -6.81 -22.57
N ALA A 122 24.61 -5.77 -22.10
CA ALA A 122 25.08 -4.83 -21.08
C ALA A 122 24.53 -5.22 -19.71
N ALA A 123 25.00 -6.37 -19.19
CA ALA A 123 24.48 -7.00 -17.97
C ALA A 123 24.71 -6.21 -16.66
N ASP A 124 25.42 -5.08 -16.71
CA ASP A 124 25.84 -4.32 -15.51
C ASP A 124 25.25 -2.89 -15.42
N ASP A 125 24.38 -2.49 -16.35
CA ASP A 125 23.74 -1.17 -16.28
C ASP A 125 22.55 -1.20 -15.30
N SER A 126 22.87 -1.03 -14.01
CA SER A 126 21.90 -0.98 -12.92
C SER A 126 21.52 0.46 -12.59
N VAL A 127 20.25 0.79 -12.81
CA VAL A 127 19.71 2.15 -12.68
C VAL A 127 18.77 2.23 -11.48
N THR A 128 18.74 3.38 -10.79
CA THR A 128 17.80 3.58 -9.68
C THR A 128 16.37 3.65 -10.19
N LEU A 129 15.41 3.16 -9.40
CA LEU A 129 14.00 3.26 -9.79
C LEU A 129 13.55 4.71 -9.94
N LEU A 130 14.10 5.62 -9.12
CA LEU A 130 13.83 7.06 -9.21
C LEU A 130 14.15 7.64 -10.59
N SER A 131 15.34 7.34 -11.13
CA SER A 131 15.75 7.83 -12.45
C SER A 131 14.97 7.15 -13.59
N THR A 132 14.60 5.90 -13.40
CA THR A 132 13.74 5.14 -14.33
C THR A 132 12.34 5.76 -14.47
N LEU A 133 11.78 6.31 -13.38
CA LEU A 133 10.46 6.94 -13.35
C LEU A 133 10.40 8.30 -14.08
N ARG A 134 11.53 8.86 -14.54
CA ARG A 134 11.65 10.11 -15.30
C ARG A 134 10.82 11.27 -14.71
N ILE A 135 10.97 11.51 -13.41
CA ILE A 135 10.34 12.66 -12.75
C ILE A 135 11.24 13.87 -13.00
N ARG A 136 10.66 14.90 -13.60
CA ARG A 136 11.37 16.08 -14.08
C ARG A 136 10.92 17.24 -13.22
N ASP A 137 11.51 17.33 -12.04
CA ASP A 137 11.33 18.41 -11.07
C ASP A 137 12.72 18.99 -10.75
N ASP A 138 12.83 20.31 -10.64
CA ASP A 138 14.10 21.01 -10.38
C ASP A 138 14.57 20.87 -8.91
N ASP A 139 13.66 20.53 -8.00
CA ASP A 139 13.94 20.28 -6.58
C ASP A 139 14.00 18.76 -6.30
N PRO A 140 15.14 18.23 -5.81
CA PRO A 140 15.32 16.80 -5.56
C PRO A 140 14.38 16.26 -4.48
N GLN A 141 13.98 17.06 -3.49
CA GLN A 141 13.07 16.61 -2.42
C GLN A 141 11.65 16.44 -2.94
N ARG A 142 11.17 17.39 -3.74
CA ARG A 142 9.86 17.31 -4.42
C ARG A 142 9.83 16.16 -5.43
N ALA A 143 10.93 15.94 -6.16
CA ALA A 143 11.03 14.80 -7.07
C ALA A 143 10.83 13.47 -6.34
N LEU A 144 11.46 13.31 -5.16
CA LEU A 144 11.31 12.12 -4.33
C LEU A 144 9.89 11.96 -3.79
N GLU A 145 9.27 13.03 -3.32
CA GLU A 145 7.88 12.99 -2.83
C GLU A 145 6.90 12.57 -3.93
N THR A 146 7.04 13.17 -5.12
CA THR A 146 6.27 12.80 -6.31
C THR A 146 6.49 11.34 -6.69
N ALA A 147 7.74 10.85 -6.58
CA ALA A 147 8.09 9.46 -6.83
C ALA A 147 7.40 8.50 -5.86
N VAL A 148 7.44 8.80 -4.56
CA VAL A 148 6.77 8.01 -3.52
C VAL A 148 5.27 7.97 -3.78
N LYS A 149 4.64 9.11 -4.08
CA LYS A 149 3.20 9.19 -4.37
C LYS A 149 2.81 8.42 -5.64
N ARG A 150 3.68 8.40 -6.65
CA ARG A 150 3.45 7.63 -7.88
C ARG A 150 3.64 6.12 -7.64
N LEU A 151 4.66 5.73 -6.88
CA LEU A 151 4.92 4.33 -6.55
C LEU A 151 3.82 3.74 -5.67
N LYS A 152 3.36 4.48 -4.65
CA LYS A 152 2.22 4.09 -3.80
C LYS A 152 0.93 3.82 -4.58
N ARG A 153 0.68 4.52 -5.70
CA ARG A 153 -0.48 4.25 -6.56
C ARG A 153 -0.30 3.03 -7.48
N LYS A 154 0.95 2.70 -7.81
CA LYS A 154 1.33 1.58 -8.68
C LYS A 154 1.52 0.27 -7.92
N MET A 155 1.74 0.35 -6.61
CA MET A 155 1.80 -0.80 -5.72
C MET A 155 0.48 -0.91 -4.97
N ARG A 156 -0.15 -2.07 -4.99
CA ARG A 156 -1.34 -2.35 -4.19
C ARG A 156 -1.10 -3.62 -3.40
N VAL A 157 -1.32 -3.54 -2.10
CA VAL A 157 -1.28 -4.70 -1.23
C VAL A 157 -2.71 -5.15 -1.01
N THR A 158 -2.93 -6.45 -1.02
CA THR A 158 -4.20 -7.06 -0.64
C THR A 158 -3.91 -8.15 0.35
N PHE A 159 -4.76 -8.25 1.37
CA PHE A 159 -4.61 -9.23 2.41
C PHE A 159 -5.87 -10.08 2.52
N ASP A 160 -5.69 -11.38 2.70
CA ASP A 160 -6.78 -12.33 2.93
C ASP A 160 -6.72 -12.86 4.37
N LEU A 161 -7.71 -12.49 5.18
CA LEU A 161 -7.88 -12.88 6.58
C LEU A 161 -8.05 -14.39 6.79
N LYS A 162 -8.48 -15.15 5.76
CA LYS A 162 -8.70 -16.60 5.89
C LYS A 162 -7.42 -17.39 5.69
N THR A 163 -6.55 -16.90 4.81
CA THR A 163 -5.32 -17.61 4.39
C THR A 163 -4.06 -16.99 4.96
N ASN A 164 -4.15 -15.87 5.68
CA ASN A 164 -3.02 -15.05 6.12
C ASN A 164 -2.03 -14.70 4.99
N LEU A 165 -2.54 -14.63 3.76
CA LEU A 165 -1.74 -14.36 2.57
C LEU A 165 -1.72 -12.86 2.27
N VAL A 166 -0.52 -12.29 2.20
CA VAL A 166 -0.30 -10.93 1.73
C VAL A 166 0.12 -10.99 0.27
N VAL A 167 -0.67 -10.37 -0.61
CA VAL A 167 -0.41 -10.28 -2.05
C VAL A 167 -0.03 -8.86 -2.40
N LEU A 168 1.20 -8.66 -2.87
CA LEU A 168 1.71 -7.41 -3.38
C LEU A 168 1.60 -7.40 -4.91
N ARG A 169 0.78 -6.49 -5.44
CA ARG A 169 0.63 -6.24 -6.88
C ARG A 169 1.38 -4.99 -7.29
N VAL A 170 2.21 -5.07 -8.33
CA VAL A 170 3.02 -3.95 -8.82
C VAL A 170 2.80 -3.71 -10.31
N ASP A 171 2.34 -2.50 -10.65
CA ASP A 171 2.07 -2.10 -12.03
C ASP A 171 3.22 -1.25 -12.62
N ALA A 172 4.03 -1.81 -13.52
CA ALA A 172 5.15 -1.12 -14.16
C ALA A 172 5.05 -1.10 -15.70
N ARG A 173 5.84 -0.23 -16.35
CA ARG A 173 5.83 -0.11 -17.82
C ARG A 173 6.49 -1.30 -18.54
N TRP A 174 7.36 -2.02 -17.86
CA TRP A 174 8.07 -3.18 -18.40
C TRP A 174 7.80 -4.40 -17.52
N SER A 175 7.69 -5.58 -18.15
CA SER A 175 7.39 -6.85 -17.46
C SER A 175 8.45 -7.22 -16.44
N GLN A 176 9.74 -7.14 -16.80
CA GLN A 176 10.85 -7.46 -15.91
C GLN A 176 10.91 -6.50 -14.71
N LEU A 177 10.79 -5.19 -14.95
CA LEU A 177 10.80 -4.20 -13.87
C LEU A 177 9.66 -4.41 -12.87
N SER A 178 8.46 -4.77 -13.34
CA SER A 178 7.31 -5.05 -12.48
C SER A 178 7.62 -6.18 -11.48
N ALA A 179 8.17 -7.29 -11.97
CA ALA A 179 8.52 -8.45 -11.15
C ALA A 179 9.68 -8.14 -10.18
N GLU A 180 10.73 -7.50 -10.67
CA GLU A 180 11.90 -7.14 -9.83
C GLU A 180 11.53 -6.17 -8.72
N VAL A 181 10.68 -5.17 -8.99
CA VAL A 181 10.21 -4.22 -7.97
C VAL A 181 9.38 -4.95 -6.90
N ALA A 182 8.51 -5.88 -7.29
CA ALA A 182 7.74 -6.69 -6.34
C ALA A 182 8.64 -7.57 -5.47
N ASN A 183 9.57 -8.31 -6.09
CA ASN A 183 10.53 -9.17 -5.38
C ASN A 183 11.43 -8.36 -4.43
N ARG A 184 11.92 -7.19 -4.89
CA ARG A 184 12.74 -6.29 -4.07
C ARG A 184 11.96 -5.73 -2.89
N ALA A 185 10.70 -5.35 -3.08
CA ALA A 185 9.85 -4.85 -1.99
C ALA A 185 9.68 -5.91 -0.90
N VAL A 186 9.38 -7.16 -1.27
CA VAL A 186 9.27 -8.29 -0.31
C VAL A 186 10.60 -8.53 0.41
N ALA A 187 11.72 -8.48 -0.30
CA ALA A 187 13.04 -8.62 0.30
C ALA A 187 13.37 -7.51 1.31
N LEU A 188 13.00 -6.25 1.00
CA LEU A 188 13.18 -5.12 1.93
C LEU A 188 12.32 -5.26 3.18
N VAL A 189 11.07 -5.74 3.06
CA VAL A 189 10.20 -6.01 4.20
C VAL A 189 10.80 -7.13 5.08
N SER A 190 11.32 -8.20 4.46
CA SER A 190 11.97 -9.29 5.19
C SER A 190 13.21 -8.80 5.94
N ALA A 191 14.06 -8.01 5.28
CA ALA A 191 15.25 -7.43 5.89
C ALA A 191 14.91 -6.48 7.06
N PHE A 192 13.93 -5.58 6.86
CA PHE A 192 13.49 -4.65 7.90
C PHE A 192 12.94 -5.38 9.13
N ASN A 193 12.12 -6.42 8.93
CA ASN A 193 11.58 -7.20 10.05
C ASN A 193 12.68 -7.96 10.80
N LYS A 194 13.66 -8.53 10.08
CA LYS A 194 14.82 -9.20 10.69
C LYS A 194 15.62 -8.23 11.56
N GLU A 195 15.93 -7.04 11.04
CA GLU A 195 16.66 -6.00 11.76
C GLU A 195 15.89 -5.52 13.00
N GLN A 196 14.60 -5.24 12.85
CA GLN A 196 13.75 -4.78 13.94
C GLN A 196 13.59 -5.81 15.05
N ARG A 197 13.42 -7.10 14.73
CA ARG A 197 13.34 -8.16 15.75
C ARG A 197 14.67 -8.33 16.47
N LEU A 198 15.79 -8.33 15.76
CA LEU A 198 17.10 -8.43 16.38
C LEU A 198 17.37 -7.25 17.33
N SER A 199 17.03 -6.02 16.91
CA SER A 199 17.16 -4.84 17.75
C SER A 199 16.29 -4.92 19.00
N ARG A 200 15.03 -5.39 18.88
CA ARG A 200 14.12 -5.56 20.01
C ARG A 200 14.55 -6.69 20.95
N ALA A 201 14.99 -7.82 20.40
CA ALA A 201 15.45 -8.97 21.17
C ALA A 201 16.68 -8.60 22.02
N ARG A 202 17.66 -7.92 21.41
CA ARG A 202 18.83 -7.36 22.12
C ARG A 202 18.42 -6.41 23.23
N ALA A 203 17.61 -5.40 22.92
CA ALA A 203 17.15 -4.43 23.92
C ALA A 203 16.40 -5.10 25.08
N ARG A 204 15.61 -6.14 24.80
CA ARG A 204 14.93 -6.94 25.83
C ARG A 204 15.92 -7.75 26.67
N GLY A 205 16.91 -8.38 26.05
CA GLY A 205 18.00 -9.09 26.73
C GLY A 205 18.77 -8.19 27.68
N ASP A 206 19.18 -7.01 27.22
CA ASP A 206 19.94 -6.02 28.01
C ASP A 206 19.11 -5.50 29.20
N PHE A 207 17.83 -5.21 28.96
CA PHE A 207 16.90 -4.79 30.01
C PHE A 207 16.72 -5.88 31.08
N LEU A 208 16.49 -7.13 30.67
CA LEU A 208 16.31 -8.25 31.60
C LEU A 208 17.59 -8.59 32.35
N ALA A 209 18.76 -8.50 31.71
CA ALA A 209 20.05 -8.68 32.37
C ALA A 209 20.21 -7.69 33.54
N THR A 210 19.89 -6.42 33.30
CA THR A 210 19.94 -5.36 34.31
C THR A 210 18.96 -5.64 35.46
N ARG A 211 17.74 -6.09 35.14
CA ARG A 211 16.71 -6.42 36.14
C ARG A 211 17.08 -7.65 36.99
N VAL A 212 17.65 -8.68 36.37
CA VAL A 212 18.12 -9.88 37.09
C VAL A 212 19.25 -9.52 38.06
N ALA A 213 20.20 -8.68 37.65
CA ALA A 213 21.28 -8.22 38.52
C ALA A 213 20.75 -7.43 39.72
N ALA A 214 19.78 -6.52 39.48
CA ALA A 214 19.14 -5.76 40.56
C ALA A 214 18.36 -6.66 41.53
N ALA A 215 17.55 -7.59 41.02
CA ALA A 215 16.79 -8.53 41.85
C ALA A 215 17.70 -9.47 42.65
N GLN A 216 18.83 -9.87 42.09
CA GLN A 216 19.83 -10.67 42.82
C GLN A 216 20.48 -9.88 43.96
N ALA A 217 20.76 -8.59 43.76
CA ALA A 217 21.30 -7.74 44.81
C ALA A 217 20.29 -7.51 45.94
N GLU A 218 19.01 -7.32 45.60
CA GLU A 218 17.90 -7.19 46.55
C GLU A 218 17.70 -8.48 47.37
N LEU A 219 17.69 -9.65 46.70
CA LEU A 219 17.62 -10.95 47.39
C LEU A 219 18.74 -11.11 48.42
N ARG A 220 19.99 -10.80 48.05
CA ARG A 220 21.13 -10.88 48.97
C ARG A 220 20.99 -9.94 50.17
N ALA A 221 20.45 -8.74 49.97
CA ALA A 221 20.24 -7.79 51.06
C ALA A 221 19.18 -8.26 52.07
N GLU A 222 18.11 -8.90 51.59
CA GLU A 222 17.08 -9.50 52.45
C GLU A 222 17.60 -10.75 53.17
N GLU A 223 18.37 -11.61 52.47
CA GLU A 223 19.07 -12.76 53.06
C GLU A 223 20.04 -12.32 54.17
N ASP A 224 20.79 -11.25 53.94
CA ASP A 224 21.70 -10.65 54.93
C ASP A 224 20.96 -10.10 56.14
N SER A 225 19.80 -9.46 55.93
CA SER A 225 18.95 -8.96 57.01
C SER A 225 18.39 -10.10 57.86
N GLN A 226 17.96 -11.19 57.23
CA GLN A 226 17.50 -12.39 57.92
C GLN A 226 18.63 -13.07 58.69
N ARG A 227 19.82 -13.20 58.07
CA ARG A 227 21.02 -13.72 58.72
C ARG A 227 21.38 -12.93 59.97
N LEU A 228 21.43 -11.60 59.87
CA LEU A 228 21.73 -10.70 60.99
C LEU A 228 20.68 -10.80 62.10
N PHE A 229 19.41 -11.04 61.77
CA PHE A 229 18.36 -11.29 62.77
C PHE A 229 18.64 -12.57 63.55
N TYR A 230 18.99 -13.68 62.89
CA TYR A 230 19.32 -14.95 63.55
C TYR A 230 20.61 -14.87 64.37
N GLU A 231 21.61 -14.11 63.92
CA GLU A 231 22.86 -13.90 64.66
C GLU A 231 22.62 -13.10 65.96
N ARG A 232 21.79 -12.05 65.89
CA ARG A 232 21.47 -11.20 67.05
C ARG A 232 20.48 -11.85 68.03
N ASN A 233 19.55 -12.66 67.54
CA ASN A 233 18.45 -13.21 68.32
C ASN A 233 18.49 -14.74 68.39
N ARG A 234 19.40 -15.31 69.20
CA ARG A 234 19.55 -16.78 69.31
C ARG A 234 18.32 -17.52 69.86
N SER A 235 17.51 -16.87 70.70
CA SER A 235 16.30 -17.44 71.30
C SER A 235 15.01 -16.77 70.81
N TRP A 236 14.96 -16.41 69.52
CA TRP A 236 13.82 -15.70 68.91
C TRP A 236 12.47 -16.44 69.05
N GLN A 237 12.50 -17.77 69.15
CA GLN A 237 11.31 -18.64 69.24
C GLN A 237 10.49 -18.46 70.52
N ASN A 238 11.10 -17.93 71.59
CA ASN A 238 10.45 -17.77 72.89
C ASN A 238 9.73 -16.42 73.04
N SER A 239 9.85 -15.52 72.07
CA SER A 239 9.23 -14.19 72.10
C SER A 239 8.21 -14.04 70.97
N PRO A 240 6.92 -13.82 71.27
CA PRO A 240 5.91 -13.61 70.25
C PRO A 240 6.23 -12.44 69.29
N ALA A 241 6.87 -11.38 69.77
CA ALA A 241 7.25 -10.23 68.95
C ALA A 241 8.34 -10.60 67.91
N LEU A 242 9.39 -11.32 68.34
CA LEU A 242 10.47 -11.75 67.45
C LEU A 242 10.00 -12.78 66.42
N MET A 243 9.03 -13.64 66.77
CA MET A 243 8.42 -14.56 65.81
C MET A 243 7.68 -13.83 64.67
N VAL A 244 7.01 -12.71 64.97
CA VAL A 244 6.33 -11.91 63.94
C VAL A 244 7.35 -11.24 63.01
N GLU A 245 8.45 -10.75 63.56
CA GLU A 245 9.55 -10.15 62.80
C GLU A 245 10.26 -11.17 61.90
N GLU A 246 10.56 -12.37 62.42
CA GLU A 246 11.11 -13.49 61.64
C GLU A 246 10.22 -13.84 60.44
N ARG A 247 8.90 -13.96 60.65
CA ARG A 247 7.93 -14.24 59.58
C ARG A 247 7.85 -13.12 58.56
N ARG A 248 8.15 -11.88 58.94
CA ARG A 248 8.22 -10.75 58.01
C ARG A 248 9.47 -10.85 57.14
N LEU A 249 10.65 -11.02 57.74
CA LEU A 249 11.92 -11.18 57.04
C LEU A 249 11.89 -12.39 56.10
N ARG A 250 11.37 -13.53 56.57
CA ARG A 250 11.20 -14.73 55.76
C ARG A 250 10.32 -14.50 54.54
N ARG A 251 9.21 -13.76 54.68
CA ARG A 251 8.34 -13.38 53.54
C ARG A 251 9.05 -12.45 52.56
N GLN A 252 9.90 -11.54 53.04
CA GLN A 252 10.68 -10.64 52.20
C GLN A 252 11.68 -11.43 51.34
N VAL A 253 12.44 -12.35 51.96
CA VAL A 253 13.36 -13.25 51.26
C VAL A 253 12.62 -14.11 50.23
N GLU A 254 11.50 -14.72 50.61
CA GLU A 254 10.70 -15.54 49.69
C GLU A 254 10.18 -14.74 48.48
N THR A 255 9.74 -13.49 48.72
CA THR A 255 9.27 -12.58 47.68
C THR A 255 10.41 -12.20 46.72
N ALA A 256 11.58 -11.83 47.26
CA ALA A 256 12.75 -11.49 46.47
C ALA A 256 13.27 -12.69 45.67
N ASN A 257 13.26 -13.89 46.25
CA ASN A 257 13.66 -15.12 45.59
C ASN A 257 12.72 -15.46 44.42
N THR A 258 11.40 -15.37 44.64
CA THR A 258 10.39 -15.59 43.60
C THR A 258 10.57 -14.61 42.44
N LEU A 259 10.82 -13.33 42.74
CA LEU A 259 11.09 -12.31 41.72
C LEU A 259 12.37 -12.60 40.93
N TYR A 260 13.46 -12.96 41.61
CA TYR A 260 14.73 -13.31 40.98
C TYR A 260 14.59 -14.50 40.03
N LEU A 261 13.97 -15.60 40.48
CA LEU A 261 13.77 -16.80 39.66
C LEU A 261 12.90 -16.50 38.44
N SER A 262 11.82 -15.73 38.61
CA SER A 262 10.95 -15.30 37.50
C SER A 262 11.70 -14.46 36.46
N LEU A 263 12.47 -13.45 36.90
CA LEU A 263 13.26 -12.62 35.99
C LEU A 263 14.39 -13.41 35.32
N ARG A 264 15.02 -14.35 36.04
CA ARG A 264 16.06 -15.21 35.48
C ARG A 264 15.51 -16.11 34.38
N GLN A 265 14.36 -16.73 34.59
CA GLN A 265 13.68 -17.54 33.58
C GLN A 265 13.33 -16.72 32.33
N GLN A 266 12.85 -15.49 32.52
CA GLN A 266 12.56 -14.58 31.40
C GLN A 266 13.81 -14.17 30.63
N TYR A 267 14.92 -13.93 31.33
CA TYR A 267 16.20 -13.60 30.70
C TYR A 267 16.73 -14.75 29.83
N GLU A 268 16.68 -15.99 30.32
CA GLU A 268 17.10 -17.16 29.54
C GLU A 268 16.21 -17.34 28.30
N THR A 269 14.90 -17.15 28.45
CA THR A 269 13.96 -17.18 27.32
C THR A 269 14.30 -16.10 26.29
N ALA A 270 14.53 -14.86 26.72
CA ALA A 270 14.90 -13.76 25.83
C ALA A 270 16.24 -14.01 25.12
N ARG A 271 17.19 -14.69 25.78
CA ARG A 271 18.48 -15.05 25.19
C ARG A 271 18.35 -16.16 24.13
N ILE A 272 17.47 -17.13 24.37
CA ILE A 272 17.08 -18.13 23.36
C ILE A 272 16.43 -17.44 22.16
N ASP A 273 15.51 -16.50 22.40
CA ASP A 273 14.81 -15.75 21.34
C ASP A 273 15.76 -14.87 20.51
N GLU A 274 16.79 -14.28 21.14
CA GLU A 274 17.80 -13.49 20.43
C GLU A 274 18.62 -14.34 19.44
N VAL A 275 18.95 -15.58 19.82
CA VAL A 275 19.67 -16.53 18.97
C VAL A 275 18.74 -17.15 17.91
N ASN A 276 17.48 -17.43 18.28
CA ASN A 276 16.48 -18.02 17.40
C ASN A 276 15.99 -17.03 16.34
N THR A 277 16.74 -16.95 15.24
CA THR A 277 16.46 -16.09 14.09
C THR A 277 15.54 -16.79 13.07
N THR A 278 14.35 -17.25 13.48
CA THR A 278 13.38 -17.83 12.54
C THR A 278 12.84 -16.74 11.61
N PRO A 279 12.79 -16.96 10.28
CA PRO A 279 12.20 -15.99 9.36
C PRO A 279 10.69 -15.81 9.63
N VAL A 280 10.27 -14.57 9.87
CA VAL A 280 8.87 -14.18 10.12
C VAL A 280 8.04 -14.21 8.85
N ILE A 281 8.69 -14.07 7.70
CA ILE A 281 8.04 -14.00 6.40
C ILE A 281 8.51 -15.16 5.57
N THR A 282 7.56 -16.02 5.21
CA THR A 282 7.80 -17.09 4.24
C THR A 282 7.25 -16.62 2.90
N VAL A 283 8.14 -16.47 1.92
CA VAL A 283 7.73 -16.14 0.55
C VAL A 283 7.06 -17.37 -0.04
N VAL A 284 5.77 -17.27 -0.31
CA VAL A 284 4.98 -18.35 -0.90
C VAL A 284 5.17 -18.37 -2.40
N ASP A 285 5.04 -17.20 -3.03
CA ASP A 285 5.22 -17.05 -4.47
C ASP A 285 6.05 -15.82 -4.81
N ARG A 286 7.04 -16.00 -5.67
CA ARG A 286 7.89 -14.91 -6.16
C ARG A 286 7.26 -14.30 -7.40
N ALA A 287 7.41 -12.99 -7.56
CA ALA A 287 6.91 -12.34 -8.76
C ALA A 287 7.69 -12.79 -9.99
N VAL A 288 6.95 -13.24 -11.00
CA VAL A 288 7.45 -13.64 -12.33
C VAL A 288 7.10 -12.55 -13.35
N PRO A 289 7.98 -12.21 -14.31
CA PRO A 289 7.67 -11.25 -15.36
C PRO A 289 6.42 -11.65 -16.16
N PRO A 290 5.37 -10.81 -16.19
CA PRO A 290 4.14 -11.12 -16.92
C PRO A 290 4.36 -11.08 -18.43
N ARG A 291 3.75 -12.04 -19.14
CA ARG A 291 3.84 -12.12 -20.61
C ARG A 291 2.85 -11.22 -21.34
N ARG A 292 1.77 -10.80 -20.69
CA ARG A 292 0.71 -9.96 -21.27
C ARG A 292 0.58 -8.65 -20.52
N PRO A 293 0.32 -7.53 -21.22
CA PRO A 293 0.01 -6.27 -20.57
C PRO A 293 -1.35 -6.37 -19.88
N GLU A 294 -1.45 -5.80 -18.69
CA GLU A 294 -2.68 -5.74 -17.90
C GLU A 294 -3.59 -4.58 -18.37
N TRP A 295 -2.97 -3.50 -18.84
CA TRP A 295 -3.66 -2.31 -19.34
C TRP A 295 -2.84 -1.69 -20.49
N PRO A 296 -3.46 -1.16 -21.56
CA PRO A 296 -4.89 -1.12 -21.85
C PRO A 296 -5.44 -2.45 -22.38
N ARG A 297 -6.66 -2.83 -21.95
CA ARG A 297 -7.36 -4.03 -22.44
C ARG A 297 -8.15 -3.69 -23.70
N PHE A 298 -7.54 -3.91 -24.86
CA PHE A 298 -8.11 -3.53 -26.17
C PHE A 298 -9.56 -3.99 -26.38
N GLY A 299 -9.89 -5.24 -26.03
CA GLY A 299 -11.26 -5.76 -26.16
C GLY A 299 -12.31 -4.98 -25.33
N LEU A 300 -11.95 -4.58 -24.10
CA LEU A 300 -12.86 -3.85 -23.21
C LEU A 300 -13.02 -2.38 -23.64
N ILE A 301 -11.94 -1.77 -24.15
CA ILE A 301 -12.00 -0.41 -24.73
C ILE A 301 -12.88 -0.41 -25.98
N LEU A 302 -12.70 -1.40 -26.86
CA LEU A 302 -13.49 -1.50 -28.08
C LEU A 302 -14.98 -1.72 -27.78
N ALA A 303 -15.31 -2.61 -26.83
CA ALA A 303 -16.68 -2.86 -26.42
C ALA A 303 -17.35 -1.60 -25.83
N THR A 304 -16.66 -0.89 -24.93
CA THR A 304 -17.20 0.34 -24.33
C THR A 304 -17.31 1.48 -25.36
N ALA A 305 -16.32 1.63 -26.26
CA ALA A 305 -16.35 2.60 -27.35
C ALA A 305 -17.47 2.31 -28.35
N ALA A 306 -17.76 1.04 -28.65
CA ALA A 306 -18.86 0.66 -29.54
C ALA A 306 -20.22 1.01 -28.92
N VAL A 307 -20.44 0.66 -27.64
CA VAL A 307 -21.70 0.98 -26.94
C VAL A 307 -21.90 2.50 -26.82
N LEU A 308 -20.88 3.24 -26.39
CA LEU A 308 -20.93 4.69 -26.33
C LEU A 308 -21.09 5.33 -27.72
N GLY A 309 -20.44 4.75 -28.73
CA GLY A 309 -20.53 5.17 -30.12
C GLY A 309 -21.94 5.07 -30.68
N VAL A 310 -22.61 3.95 -30.45
CA VAL A 310 -24.01 3.74 -30.85
C VAL A 310 -24.93 4.67 -30.08
N GLY A 311 -24.75 4.80 -28.76
CA GLY A 311 -25.54 5.71 -27.92
C GLY A 311 -25.46 7.16 -28.40
N LEU A 312 -24.25 7.71 -28.52
CA LEU A 312 -24.01 9.07 -29.01
C LEU A 312 -24.45 9.25 -30.46
N GLY A 313 -24.24 8.25 -31.31
CA GLY A 313 -24.72 8.25 -32.69
C GLY A 313 -26.24 8.34 -32.77
N SER A 314 -26.97 7.55 -31.98
CA SER A 314 -28.44 7.56 -31.95
C SER A 314 -28.99 8.91 -31.47
N LEU A 315 -28.36 9.52 -30.48
CA LEU A 315 -28.74 10.84 -29.96
C LEU A 315 -28.46 11.95 -30.99
N ALA A 316 -27.34 11.87 -31.70
CA ALA A 316 -27.02 12.78 -32.81
C ALA A 316 -28.01 12.65 -33.98
N ALA A 317 -28.44 11.42 -34.29
CA ALA A 317 -29.46 11.17 -35.30
C ALA A 317 -30.84 11.72 -34.88
N ALA A 318 -31.24 11.51 -33.62
CA ALA A 318 -32.51 12.01 -33.08
C ALA A 318 -32.58 13.53 -33.08
N THR A 319 -31.53 14.19 -32.57
CA THR A 319 -31.42 15.66 -32.59
C THR A 319 -31.40 16.21 -34.02
N GLY A 320 -30.70 15.56 -34.95
CA GLY A 320 -30.73 15.92 -36.36
C GLY A 320 -32.12 15.81 -37.00
N GLU A 321 -32.93 14.84 -36.58
CA GLU A 321 -34.29 14.68 -37.06
C GLU A 321 -35.25 15.72 -36.46
N LEU A 322 -35.19 15.94 -35.14
CA LEU A 322 -35.91 17.01 -34.46
C LEU A 322 -35.62 18.38 -35.06
N ALA A 323 -34.34 18.69 -35.32
CA ALA A 323 -33.94 19.93 -35.97
C ALA A 323 -34.51 20.03 -37.38
N SER A 324 -34.49 18.95 -38.17
CA SER A 324 -35.05 18.97 -39.52
C SER A 324 -36.59 19.05 -39.55
N HIS A 325 -37.28 18.48 -38.57
CA HIS A 325 -38.72 18.60 -38.41
C HIS A 325 -39.11 20.02 -38.01
N TRP A 326 -38.36 20.62 -37.07
CA TRP A 326 -38.54 22.01 -36.65
C TRP A 326 -38.27 23.01 -37.79
N VAL A 327 -37.19 22.82 -38.56
CA VAL A 327 -36.86 23.66 -39.73
C VAL A 327 -37.93 23.59 -40.82
N ARG A 328 -38.57 22.44 -41.03
CA ARG A 328 -39.67 22.27 -41.99
C ARG A 328 -40.94 23.00 -41.56
N HIS A 329 -41.18 23.17 -40.25
CA HIS A 329 -42.36 23.86 -39.73
C HIS A 329 -42.15 25.37 -39.54
N ASN A 330 -40.91 25.82 -39.27
CA ASN A 330 -40.59 27.23 -39.03
C ASN A 330 -39.48 27.74 -39.97
N PRO A 331 -39.74 27.91 -41.29
CA PRO A 331 -38.72 28.27 -42.28
C PRO A 331 -38.10 29.66 -42.04
N ASP A 332 -38.89 30.63 -41.60
CA ASP A 332 -38.42 32.02 -41.38
C ASP A 332 -37.48 32.14 -40.18
N GLN A 333 -37.72 31.37 -39.11
CA GLN A 333 -36.84 31.33 -37.94
C GLN A 333 -35.56 30.52 -38.20
N ALA A 334 -35.62 29.51 -39.06
CA ALA A 334 -34.47 28.69 -39.43
C ALA A 334 -33.40 29.47 -40.22
N THR A 335 -33.82 30.38 -41.11
CA THR A 335 -32.89 31.25 -41.85
C THR A 335 -32.21 32.26 -40.93
N LEU A 336 -32.95 32.83 -39.97
CA LEU A 336 -32.41 33.70 -38.92
C LEU A 336 -31.40 32.97 -38.03
N LEU A 337 -31.70 31.75 -37.58
CA LEU A 337 -30.77 30.94 -36.78
C LEU A 337 -29.48 30.56 -37.53
N ARG A 338 -29.59 30.22 -38.82
CA ARG A 338 -28.41 29.95 -39.65
C ARG A 338 -27.58 31.21 -39.84
N ALA A 339 -28.23 32.36 -40.03
CA ALA A 339 -27.55 33.64 -40.17
C ALA A 339 -26.86 34.07 -38.85
N THR A 340 -27.49 33.86 -37.70
CA THR A 340 -26.90 34.16 -36.38
C THR A 340 -25.76 33.21 -36.03
N LEU A 341 -25.92 31.90 -36.25
CA LEU A 341 -24.83 30.93 -36.07
C LEU A 341 -23.64 31.23 -36.99
N ALA A 342 -23.88 31.55 -38.26
CA ALA A 342 -22.83 31.93 -39.19
C ALA A 342 -22.15 33.26 -38.82
N ARG A 343 -22.85 34.15 -38.11
CA ARG A 343 -22.29 35.39 -37.58
C ARG A 343 -21.43 35.10 -36.34
N VAL A 344 -21.95 34.34 -35.38
CA VAL A 344 -21.26 33.92 -34.15
C VAL A 344 -20.00 33.10 -34.44
N ILE A 345 -20.05 32.14 -35.37
CA ILE A 345 -18.88 31.34 -35.77
C ILE A 345 -17.80 32.25 -36.39
N ARG A 346 -18.18 33.22 -37.22
CA ARG A 346 -17.25 34.21 -37.78
C ARG A 346 -16.66 35.13 -36.72
N GLU A 347 -17.46 35.51 -35.73
CA GLU A 347 -17.05 36.38 -34.63
C GLU A 347 -16.09 35.65 -33.68
N ILE A 348 -16.36 34.39 -33.36
CA ILE A 348 -15.47 33.52 -32.57
C ILE A 348 -14.17 33.22 -33.35
N ALA A 349 -14.27 32.93 -34.64
CA ALA A 349 -13.10 32.73 -35.49
C ALA A 349 -12.25 34.01 -35.65
N GLY A 350 -12.87 35.20 -35.58
CA GLY A 350 -12.19 36.49 -35.55
C GLY A 350 -11.61 36.87 -34.19
N ALA A 351 -12.23 36.40 -33.10
CA ALA A 351 -11.80 36.68 -31.71
C ALA A 351 -10.69 35.74 -31.20
N LEU A 352 -10.48 34.59 -31.86
CA LEU A 352 -9.31 33.74 -31.62
C LEU A 352 -8.05 34.42 -32.18
N PRO A 353 -7.02 34.72 -31.37
CA PRO A 353 -5.81 35.37 -31.86
C PRO A 353 -5.06 34.45 -32.83
N GLY A 354 -5.33 34.64 -34.12
CA GLY A 354 -4.57 34.04 -35.20
C GLY A 354 -3.10 34.45 -35.06
N ARG A 355 -2.25 33.43 -34.95
CA ARG A 355 -0.80 33.47 -34.81
C ARG A 355 -0.13 34.21 -35.98
N ARG A 356 -0.27 35.54 -36.08
CA ARG A 356 0.52 36.40 -36.96
C ARG A 356 1.83 36.78 -36.27
N ARG A 357 2.74 35.81 -36.15
CA ARG A 357 4.16 36.05 -35.87
C ARG A 357 4.99 35.29 -36.90
N SER A 358 5.19 35.89 -38.08
CA SER A 358 6.36 35.67 -38.94
C SER A 358 6.27 36.48 -40.24
N ALA A 359 6.40 37.81 -40.17
CA ALA A 359 6.73 38.61 -41.37
C ALA A 359 7.52 39.91 -41.09
N ARG A 360 7.86 40.23 -39.83
CA ARG A 360 8.67 41.43 -39.50
C ARG A 360 10.07 41.15 -38.95
N ALA A 361 10.50 39.89 -38.86
CA ALA A 361 11.84 39.53 -38.37
C ALA A 361 12.88 39.25 -39.49
N ARG A 362 12.59 39.59 -40.76
CA ARG A 362 13.60 39.56 -41.85
C ARG A 362 14.06 40.93 -42.36
N ALA A 363 13.54 42.02 -41.81
CA ALA A 363 13.96 43.38 -42.20
C ALA A 363 14.94 44.05 -41.21
N ALA A 364 15.39 43.36 -40.16
CA ALA A 364 16.34 43.88 -39.16
C ALA A 364 17.68 43.14 -39.15
N ARG A 365 18.09 42.57 -40.29
CA ARG A 365 19.43 41.98 -40.49
C ARG A 365 20.13 42.49 -41.76
N ALA A 366 19.63 43.60 -42.30
CA ALA A 366 20.26 44.36 -43.37
C ALA A 366 20.09 45.86 -43.07
N ALA A 367 20.74 46.29 -41.99
CA ALA A 367 21.10 47.67 -41.71
C ALA A 367 22.32 47.64 -40.79
#